data_AF-A0A9E4S855-F1
#
_entry.id   AF-A0A9E4S855-F1
#
_cell.length_a   1.000
_cell.length_b   1.000
_cell.length_c   1.000
_cell.angle_alpha   90.00
_cell.angle_beta   90.00
_cell.angle_gamma   90.00
#
_symmetry.space_group_name_H-M   'P 1'
#
loop_
_entity.id
_entity.type
_entity.pdbx_description
1 polymer ?
#
loop_
_entity_poly.entity_id
_entity_poly.type
_entity_poly.pdbx_seq_one_letter_code
_entity_poly.pdbx_strand_id
1 'polypeptide(L)'
;PGVTAKLMDNIIGYQPYGVTLEVDATVTGISCHDIVDRLKAGDPPIWTRVREGDTGIILHAFGLNDGEDKVVGDRIAALLGK
;
A
#
# COMPACT_ATOMS: atom_id res chain seq x y z
N PRO A 1 2.19 -3.17 15.56
CA PRO A 1 2.95 -4.44 15.46
C PRO A 1 2.60 -5.15 14.15
N GLY A 2 3.56 -5.78 13.48
CA GLY A 2 3.30 -6.53 12.24
C GLY A 2 3.07 -5.70 10.97
N VAL A 3 3.42 -4.42 10.96
CA VAL A 3 3.35 -3.55 9.78
C VAL A 3 4.68 -2.81 9.65
N THR A 4 5.28 -2.88 8.47
CA THR A 4 6.50 -2.14 8.11
C THR A 4 6.18 -1.24 6.93
N ALA A 5 6.34 0.06 7.10
CA ALA A 5 6.22 1.05 6.03
C ALA A 5 7.54 1.80 5.91
N LYS A 6 8.17 1.76 4.72
CA LYS A 6 9.45 2.41 4.46
C LYS A 6 9.34 3.34 3.26
N LEU A 7 9.77 4.58 3.42
CA LEU A 7 9.89 5.52 2.32
C LEU A 7 10.98 5.04 1.35
N MET A 8 10.66 5.06 0.05
CA MET A 8 11.64 4.84 -1.00
C MET A 8 12.44 6.13 -1.19
N ASP A 9 13.75 6.04 -0.96
CA ASP A 9 14.73 7.12 -1.07
C ASP A 9 15.43 7.16 -2.43
N ASN A 10 15.00 6.31 -3.38
CA ASN A 10 15.58 6.31 -4.71
C ASN A 10 15.15 7.54 -5.50
N ILE A 11 16.12 8.41 -5.75
CA ILE A 11 15.98 9.69 -6.46
C ILE A 11 16.42 9.58 -7.94
N ILE A 12 16.91 8.41 -8.39
CA ILE A 12 17.48 8.20 -9.72
C ILE A 12 16.77 7.03 -10.43
N GLY A 13 16.09 7.29 -11.54
CA GLY A 13 15.51 6.27 -12.44
C GLY A 13 13.98 6.33 -12.62
N TYR A 14 13.41 5.24 -13.16
CA TYR A 14 11.96 5.05 -13.34
C TYR A 14 11.33 4.71 -11.97
N GLN A 15 10.32 5.49 -11.57
CA GLN A 15 9.61 5.44 -10.27
C GLN A 15 10.26 6.17 -9.06
N PRO A 16 10.53 7.49 -9.15
CA PRO A 16 10.99 8.27 -8.00
C PRO A 16 9.86 8.43 -6.96
N TYR A 17 10.20 8.27 -5.68
CA TYR A 17 9.35 8.46 -4.50
C TYR A 17 8.16 7.49 -4.33
N GLY A 18 7.95 7.06 -3.08
CA GLY A 18 6.81 6.24 -2.68
C GLY A 18 7.07 5.50 -1.36
N VAL A 19 6.25 4.50 -1.06
CA VAL A 19 6.34 3.69 0.16
C VAL A 19 6.30 2.20 -0.19
N THR A 20 7.20 1.42 0.40
CA THR A 20 7.07 -0.04 0.47
C THR A 20 6.33 -0.41 1.75
N LEU A 21 5.26 -1.17 1.62
CA LEU A 21 4.43 -1.66 2.71
C LEU A 21 4.54 -3.18 2.80
N GLU A 22 4.87 -3.69 3.97
CA GLU A 22 4.80 -5.11 4.30
C GLU A 22 3.93 -5.30 5.53
N VAL A 23 3.18 -6.41 5.54
CA VAL A 23 2.39 -6.82 6.70
C VAL A 23 2.70 -8.27 7.06
N ASP A 24 2.86 -8.52 8.34
CA ASP A 24 2.91 -9.87 8.88
C ASP A 24 1.48 -10.34 9.13
N ALA A 25 0.99 -11.22 8.26
CA ALA A 25 -0.37 -11.76 8.34
C ALA A 25 -0.62 -12.56 9.63
N THR A 26 0.42 -13.13 10.25
CA THR A 26 0.28 -13.85 11.53
C THR A 26 0.00 -12.92 12.71
N VAL A 27 0.37 -11.64 12.57
CA VAL A 27 0.13 -10.59 13.58
C VAL A 27 -1.10 -9.75 13.24
N THR A 28 -1.30 -9.44 11.97
CA THR A 28 -2.36 -8.52 11.50
C THR A 28 -3.65 -9.24 11.12
N GLY A 29 -3.61 -10.55 10.86
CA GLY A 29 -4.75 -11.34 10.41
C GLY A 29 -5.17 -11.08 8.96
N ILE A 30 -4.40 -10.29 8.20
CA ILE A 30 -4.67 -9.93 6.81
C ILE A 30 -3.37 -9.89 6.01
N SER A 31 -3.37 -10.41 4.78
CA SER A 31 -2.21 -10.35 3.90
C SER A 31 -2.19 -9.08 3.03
N CYS A 32 -1.03 -8.77 2.43
CA CYS A 32 -0.95 -7.72 1.41
C CYS A 32 -1.91 -7.99 0.24
N HIS A 33 -2.12 -9.24 -0.16
CA HIS A 33 -3.06 -9.60 -1.22
C HIS A 33 -4.51 -9.26 -0.83
N ASP A 34 -4.91 -9.60 0.39
CA ASP A 34 -6.25 -9.26 0.89
C ASP A 34 -6.46 -7.74 0.95
N ILE A 35 -5.42 -6.98 1.32
CA ILE A 35 -5.45 -5.51 1.31
C ILE A 35 -5.71 -5.02 -0.12
N VAL A 36 -4.96 -5.52 -1.11
CA VAL A 36 -5.17 -5.15 -2.52
C VAL A 36 -6.60 -5.46 -2.99
N ASP A 37 -7.10 -6.65 -2.69
CA ASP A 37 -8.44 -7.06 -3.12
C ASP A 37 -9.54 -6.18 -2.48
N ARG A 38 -9.40 -5.84 -1.20
CA ARG A 38 -10.35 -4.96 -0.50
C ARG A 38 -10.27 -3.50 -0.95
N LEU A 39 -9.07 -3.01 -1.26
CA LEU A 39 -8.89 -1.67 -1.84
C LEU A 39 -9.56 -1.58 -3.22
N LYS A 40 -9.38 -2.61 -4.05
CA LYS A 40 -10.00 -2.69 -5.38
C LYS A 40 -11.51 -2.84 -5.34
N ALA A 41 -12.04 -3.59 -4.37
CA ALA A 41 -13.49 -3.75 -4.16
C ALA A 41 -14.16 -2.52 -3.48
N GLY A 42 -13.35 -1.52 -3.11
CA GLY A 42 -13.81 -0.30 -2.45
C GLY A 42 -14.52 0.69 -3.37
N ASP A 43 -15.11 1.71 -2.75
CA ASP A 43 -15.61 2.91 -3.42
C ASP A 43 -14.95 4.17 -2.82
N PRO A 44 -14.23 4.98 -3.62
CA PRO A 44 -13.76 4.66 -4.97
C PRO A 44 -12.76 3.48 -4.94
N PRO A 45 -12.59 2.73 -6.04
CA PRO A 45 -11.65 1.62 -6.09
C PRO A 45 -10.21 2.14 -6.14
N ILE A 46 -9.35 1.63 -5.26
CA ILE A 46 -7.90 1.92 -5.26
C ILE A 46 -7.18 0.75 -5.93
N TRP A 47 -6.57 1.00 -7.09
CA TRP A 47 -5.90 -0.01 -7.89
C TRP A 47 -4.41 -0.07 -7.56
N THR A 48 -3.98 -1.17 -6.96
CA THR A 48 -2.57 -1.48 -6.67
C THR A 48 -2.34 -2.98 -6.87
N ARG A 49 -1.12 -3.47 -6.60
CA ARG A 49 -0.79 -4.89 -6.69
C ARG A 49 0.33 -5.30 -5.73
N VAL A 50 0.31 -6.58 -5.35
CA VAL A 50 1.51 -7.32 -4.98
C VAL A 50 2.06 -7.93 -6.27
N ARG A 51 3.35 -7.72 -6.57
CA ARG A 51 3.96 -8.30 -7.79
C ARG A 51 4.20 -9.80 -7.57
N GLU A 52 4.25 -10.57 -8.65
CA GLU A 52 4.59 -11.99 -8.55
C GLU A 52 5.99 -12.15 -7.91
N GLY A 53 6.08 -12.96 -6.87
CA GLY A 53 7.31 -13.18 -6.10
C GLY A 53 7.56 -12.18 -4.96
N ASP A 54 6.80 -11.08 -4.89
CA ASP A 54 6.90 -10.11 -3.78
C ASP A 54 5.91 -10.48 -2.65
N THR A 55 6.22 -10.02 -1.44
CA THR A 55 5.37 -10.16 -0.25
C THR A 55 4.70 -8.83 0.16
N GLY A 56 5.16 -7.72 -0.41
CA GLY A 56 4.75 -6.36 -0.06
C GLY A 56 4.02 -5.61 -1.18
N ILE A 57 3.51 -4.43 -0.84
CA ILE A 57 2.91 -3.48 -1.78
C ILE A 57 3.89 -2.33 -1.99
N ILE A 58 4.17 -2.01 -3.25
CA ILE A 58 4.94 -0.82 -3.62
C ILE A 58 3.95 0.27 -4.06
N LEU A 59 3.83 1.32 -3.26
CA LEU A 59 2.92 2.44 -3.51
C LEU A 59 3.72 3.63 -4.04
N HIS A 60 3.29 4.16 -5.17
CA HIS A 60 3.78 5.42 -5.72
C HIS A 60 2.63 6.42 -5.77
N ALA A 61 2.91 7.69 -5.46
CA ALA A 61 1.91 8.76 -5.53
C ALA A 61 1.71 9.31 -6.96
N PHE A 62 2.40 8.74 -7.96
CA PHE A 62 2.29 9.16 -9.34
C PHE A 62 0.86 8.90 -9.86
N GLY A 63 0.19 9.96 -10.30
CA GLY A 63 -1.19 9.89 -10.78
C GLY A 63 -2.26 10.13 -9.70
N LEU A 64 -1.86 10.42 -8.46
CA LEU A 64 -2.78 10.90 -7.42
C LEU A 64 -2.95 12.42 -7.49
N ASN A 65 -4.17 12.89 -7.28
CA ASN A 65 -4.44 14.30 -7.01
C ASN A 65 -4.06 14.68 -5.58
N ASP A 66 -3.98 15.98 -5.30
CA ASP A 66 -3.72 16.50 -3.96
C ASP A 66 -4.73 15.92 -2.94
N GLY A 67 -4.20 15.25 -1.90
CA GLY A 67 -4.98 14.64 -0.82
C GLY A 67 -5.45 13.20 -1.08
N GLU A 68 -5.32 12.67 -2.30
CA GLU A 68 -5.67 11.26 -2.58
C GLU A 68 -4.66 10.27 -1.96
N ASP A 69 -3.42 10.71 -1.76
CA ASP A 69 -2.41 9.98 -0.99
C ASP A 69 -2.88 9.70 0.45
N LYS A 70 -3.52 10.69 1.08
CA LYS A 70 -4.13 10.54 2.39
C LYS A 70 -5.31 9.56 2.36
N VAL A 71 -6.16 9.61 1.34
CA VAL A 71 -7.27 8.66 1.18
C VAL A 71 -6.75 7.22 1.08
N VAL A 72 -5.68 6.99 0.30
CA VAL A 72 -5.05 5.67 0.19
C VAL A 72 -4.50 5.22 1.54
N GLY A 73 -3.77 6.08 2.25
CA GLY A 73 -3.21 5.77 3.57
C GLY A 73 -4.28 5.45 4.61
N ASP A 74 -5.31 6.29 4.71
CA ASP A 74 -6.40 6.12 5.67
C ASP A 74 -7.21 4.83 5.38
N ARG A 75 -7.41 4.47 4.11
CA ARG A 75 -8.08 3.20 3.74
C ARG A 75 -7.26 1.98 4.12
N ILE A 76 -5.94 2.01 3.93
CA ILE A 76 -5.06 0.92 4.36
C ILE A 76 -5.04 0.82 5.90
N ALA A 77 -4.97 1.96 6.60
CA ALA A 77 -5.00 2.01 8.06
C ALA A 77 -6.29 1.41 8.62
N ALA A 78 -7.45 1.75 8.03
CA ALA A 78 -8.74 1.20 8.42
C ALA A 78 -8.81 -0.34 8.27
N LEU A 79 -8.22 -0.90 7.21
CA LEU A 79 -8.14 -2.36 7.01
C LEU A 79 -7.27 -3.06 8.06
N LEU A 80 -6.32 -2.34 8.66
CA LEU A 80 -5.40 -2.82 9.68
C LEU A 80 -5.84 -2.45 11.11
N GLY A 81 -7.00 -1.80 11.28
CA GLY A 81 -7.50 -1.32 12.57
C GLY A 81 -6.59 -0.27 13.22
N LYS A 82 -6.08 0.68 12.41
CA LYS A 82 -5.19 1.78 12.82
C LYS A 82 -5.84 3.13 12.62
#